data_AF-A0A7W9LT68-F1
#
_entry.id   AF-A0A7W9LT68-F1
#
_cell.length_a   1.000
_cell.length_b   1.000
_cell.length_c   1.000
_cell.angle_alpha   90.00
_cell.angle_beta   90.00
_cell.angle_gamma   90.00
#
_symmetry.space_group_name_H-M   'P 1'
#
loop_
_entity.id
_entity.type
_entity.pdbx_description
1 polymer ?
#
loop_
_entity_poly.entity_id
_entity_poly.type
_entity_poly.pdbx_seq_one_letter_code
_entity_poly.pdbx_strand_id
1 'polypeptide(L)'
;MEKQANHVSTVWTRSVSGTGLEVDIRIGDVEAILLHVVRRYHYEVERLPRVDLAGRQRIDGLKKDEPESNLASGTAVRIRPGAGASGSLFPLQVLTVRDILADCGGVVRWGGDDDPVDESLFSIDRGPDDASVRELADRLRLAEVTPGEGAGVTVDVLAPSRRDRAKRLVKEQRAS
;
A
#
# COMPACT_ATOMS: atom_id res chain seq x y z
N MET A 1 -0.79 25.33 -29.95
CA MET A 1 -1.02 23.88 -29.79
C MET A 1 0.23 23.26 -29.20
N GLU A 2 0.31 23.22 -27.87
CA GLU A 2 1.41 22.56 -27.16
C GLU A 2 0.98 21.14 -26.82
N LYS A 3 1.61 20.15 -27.47
CA LYS A 3 1.60 18.77 -26.99
C LYS A 3 2.58 18.72 -25.82
N GLN A 4 2.04 18.74 -24.61
CA GLN A 4 2.82 18.54 -23.39
C GLN A 4 3.32 17.10 -23.34
N ALA A 5 4.52 16.87 -23.86
CA ALA A 5 5.27 15.64 -23.67
C ALA A 5 6.07 15.75 -22.37
N ASN A 6 5.39 15.71 -21.22
CA ASN A 6 6.08 15.54 -19.94
C ASN A 6 6.44 14.07 -19.76
N HIS A 7 7.49 13.63 -20.45
CA HIS A 7 8.15 12.35 -20.20
C HIS A 7 9.17 12.51 -19.05
N VAL A 8 8.77 13.15 -17.94
CA VAL A 8 9.51 13.04 -16.68
C VAL A 8 9.14 11.67 -16.11
N SER A 9 10.12 10.81 -15.81
CA SER A 9 9.83 9.56 -15.09
C SER A 9 9.09 9.93 -13.81
N THR A 10 7.82 9.56 -13.72
CA THR A 10 7.01 9.79 -12.51
C THR A 10 7.38 8.82 -11.40
N VAL A 11 8.26 7.84 -11.69
CA VAL A 11 8.76 6.85 -10.74
C VAL A 11 10.20 7.16 -10.35
N TRP A 12 10.46 7.14 -9.04
CA TRP A 12 11.77 7.37 -8.43
C TRP A 12 12.00 6.43 -7.26
N THR A 13 13.26 6.14 -6.96
CA THR A 13 13.65 5.47 -5.71
C THR A 13 13.39 6.41 -4.53
N ARG A 14 12.73 5.88 -3.50
CA ARG A 14 12.39 6.61 -2.27
C ARG A 14 12.73 5.79 -1.05
N SER A 15 13.29 6.44 -0.05
CA SER A 15 13.56 5.84 1.25
C SER A 15 12.26 5.71 2.05
N VAL A 16 12.08 4.57 2.71
CA VAL A 16 10.99 4.36 3.65
C VAL A 16 11.48 4.80 5.04
N SER A 17 11.04 5.97 5.48
CA SER A 17 11.47 6.62 6.73
C SER A 17 11.50 5.66 7.92
N GLY A 18 12.66 5.59 8.60
CA GLY A 18 12.86 4.82 9.83
C GLY A 18 13.00 3.29 9.65
N THR A 19 13.02 2.78 8.43
CA THR A 19 13.18 1.33 8.16
C THR A 19 14.53 0.98 7.53
N GLY A 20 15.20 1.96 6.91
CA GLY A 20 16.41 1.75 6.11
C GLY A 20 16.16 1.06 4.77
N LEU A 21 14.91 0.93 4.34
CA LEU A 21 14.50 0.36 3.06
C LEU A 21 14.37 1.46 2.00
N GLU A 22 14.46 1.06 0.74
CA GLU A 22 14.22 1.92 -0.42
C GLU A 22 13.36 1.18 -1.44
N VAL A 23 12.54 1.92 -2.19
CA VAL A 23 11.62 1.35 -3.16
C VAL A 23 11.40 2.30 -4.33
N ASP A 24 11.36 1.75 -5.54
CA ASP A 24 11.00 2.50 -6.74
C ASP A 24 9.48 2.70 -6.78
N ILE A 25 9.01 3.94 -6.72
CA ILE A 25 7.57 4.24 -6.61
C ILE A 25 7.19 5.50 -7.37
N ARG A 26 5.93 5.60 -7.81
CA ARG A 26 5.39 6.84 -8.35
C ARG A 26 5.37 7.93 -7.27
N ILE A 27 5.95 9.07 -7.60
CA ILE A 27 6.09 10.22 -6.69
C ILE A 27 4.74 10.92 -6.44
N GLY A 28 4.64 11.65 -5.32
CA GLY A 28 3.46 12.46 -4.98
C GLY A 28 2.52 11.79 -3.97
N ASP A 29 1.22 11.73 -4.27
CA ASP A 29 0.22 11.18 -3.34
C ASP A 29 0.37 9.65 -3.18
N VAL A 30 0.67 8.95 -4.27
CA VAL A 30 0.96 7.51 -4.28
C VAL A 30 2.15 7.17 -3.38
N GLU A 31 3.22 7.95 -3.48
CA GLU A 31 4.41 7.84 -2.63
C GLU A 31 4.04 7.96 -1.15
N ALA A 32 3.33 9.01 -0.75
CA ALA A 32 2.94 9.22 0.64
C ALA A 32 2.13 8.04 1.20
N ILE A 33 1.20 7.49 0.40
CA ILE A 33 0.31 6.41 0.82
C ILE A 33 1.06 5.07 0.93
N LEU A 34 1.75 4.64 -0.12
CA LEU A 34 2.36 3.31 -0.11
C LEU A 34 3.60 3.27 0.80
N LEU A 35 4.37 4.36 0.92
CA LEU A 35 5.45 4.42 1.92
C LEU A 35 4.90 4.32 3.35
N HIS A 36 3.73 4.91 3.62
CA HIS A 36 3.05 4.75 4.91
C HIS A 36 2.66 3.29 5.16
N VAL A 37 2.08 2.60 4.17
CA VAL A 37 1.71 1.18 4.26
C VAL A 37 2.94 0.32 4.56
N VAL A 38 4.02 0.49 3.79
CA VAL A 38 5.28 -0.25 3.99
C VAL A 38 5.86 0.00 5.37
N ARG A 39 5.84 1.25 5.83
CA ARG A 39 6.35 1.64 7.15
C ARG A 39 5.53 1.02 8.29
N ARG A 40 4.19 1.05 8.21
CA ARG A 40 3.33 0.37 9.20
C ARG A 40 3.52 -1.14 9.17
N TYR A 41 3.61 -1.75 7.99
CA TYR A 41 3.91 -3.18 7.87
C TYR A 41 5.22 -3.53 8.58
N HIS A 42 6.28 -2.77 8.33
CA HIS A 42 7.59 -2.98 8.93
C HIS A 42 7.59 -2.91 10.47
N TYR A 43 6.79 -2.03 11.06
CA TYR A 43 6.73 -1.85 12.52
C TYR A 43 5.70 -2.72 13.22
N GLU A 44 4.59 -3.04 12.56
CA GLU A 44 3.41 -3.60 13.22
C GLU A 44 3.14 -5.05 12.81
N VAL A 45 3.56 -5.46 11.61
CA VAL A 45 3.35 -6.82 11.10
C VAL A 45 4.61 -7.66 11.26
N GLU A 46 5.72 -7.20 10.70
CA GLU A 46 7.05 -7.79 10.88
C GLU A 46 8.14 -6.89 10.31
N ARG A 47 9.34 -6.97 10.89
CA ARG A 47 10.51 -6.25 10.41
C ARG A 47 10.98 -6.81 9.07
N LEU A 48 10.90 -6.00 8.03
CA LEU A 48 11.31 -6.38 6.67
C LEU A 48 12.84 -6.24 6.46
N PRO A 49 13.53 -7.26 5.91
CA PRO A 49 14.84 -7.08 5.30
C PRO A 49 14.72 -6.39 3.93
N ARG A 50 15.83 -5.83 3.42
CA ARG A 50 15.86 -5.10 2.13
C ARG A 50 15.32 -5.90 0.93
N VAL A 51 15.55 -7.21 0.92
CA VAL A 51 15.13 -8.11 -0.18
C VAL A 51 13.61 -8.33 -0.22
N ASP A 52 12.91 -8.04 0.87
CA ASP A 52 11.47 -8.28 1.02
C ASP A 52 10.61 -7.05 0.68
N LEU A 53 11.16 -6.12 -0.11
CA LEU A 53 10.40 -4.99 -0.63
C LEU A 53 10.71 -4.78 -2.11
N ALA A 54 9.68 -4.82 -2.94
CA ALA A 54 9.77 -4.51 -4.37
C ALA A 54 8.74 -3.45 -4.74
N GLY A 55 9.14 -2.50 -5.57
CA GLY A 55 8.28 -1.43 -6.06
C GLY A 55 7.95 -1.62 -7.52
N ARG A 56 8.18 -0.57 -8.31
CA ARG A 56 7.95 -0.58 -9.75
C ARG A 56 8.77 -1.67 -10.43
N GLN A 57 8.08 -2.55 -11.15
CA GLN A 57 8.68 -3.63 -11.92
C GLN A 57 8.39 -3.42 -13.40
N ARG A 58 9.38 -3.62 -14.27
CA ARG A 58 9.10 -3.74 -15.71
C ARG A 58 8.44 -5.09 -15.92
N ILE A 59 7.20 -5.08 -16.36
CA ILE A 59 6.45 -6.30 -16.64
C ILE A 59 5.99 -6.22 -18.09
N ASP A 60 6.52 -7.11 -18.92
CA ASP A 60 6.13 -7.22 -20.32
C ASP A 60 4.87 -8.08 -20.43
N GLY A 61 3.87 -7.62 -21.19
CA GLY A 61 2.71 -8.44 -21.57
C GLY A 61 1.56 -8.53 -20.56
N LEU A 62 1.46 -7.63 -19.58
CA LEU A 62 0.31 -7.60 -18.66
C LEU A 62 -0.99 -7.20 -19.37
N LYS A 63 -2.10 -7.79 -18.92
CA LYS A 63 -3.42 -7.21 -19.18
C LYS A 63 -3.51 -5.91 -18.37
N LYS A 64 -4.00 -4.85 -19.00
CA LYS A 64 -4.09 -3.51 -18.38
C LYS A 64 -4.95 -3.49 -17.11
N ASP A 65 -5.82 -4.47 -16.94
CA ASP A 65 -6.84 -4.50 -15.89
C ASP A 65 -6.47 -5.44 -14.73
N GLU A 66 -5.29 -6.08 -14.77
CA GLU A 66 -4.81 -6.93 -13.67
C GLU A 66 -4.11 -6.08 -12.58
N PRO A 67 -4.27 -6.38 -11.27
CA PRO A 67 -3.65 -5.64 -10.17
C PRO A 67 -2.13 -5.44 -10.32
N GLU A 68 -1.43 -6.41 -10.93
CA GLU A 68 0.01 -6.37 -11.20
C GLU A 68 0.41 -5.27 -12.18
N SER A 69 -0.50 -4.77 -13.02
CA SER A 69 -0.27 -3.62 -13.90
C SER A 69 0.10 -2.36 -13.12
N ASN A 70 -0.35 -2.25 -11.87
CA ASN A 70 0.04 -1.17 -10.97
C ASN A 70 1.53 -1.17 -10.63
N LEU A 71 2.20 -2.33 -10.66
CA LEU A 71 3.65 -2.41 -10.47
C LEU A 71 4.39 -1.78 -11.66
N ALA A 72 3.91 -1.97 -12.90
CA ALA A 72 4.52 -1.32 -14.07
C ALA A 72 4.44 0.22 -14.00
N SER A 73 3.35 0.69 -13.40
CA SER A 73 2.98 2.09 -13.22
C SER A 73 3.67 2.75 -12.00
N GLY A 74 4.15 1.96 -11.05
CA GLY A 74 4.68 2.44 -9.76
C GLY A 74 3.59 2.81 -8.75
N THR A 75 2.37 2.32 -8.95
CA THR A 75 1.19 2.49 -8.06
C THR A 75 0.91 1.27 -7.20
N ALA A 76 1.87 0.36 -7.11
CA ALA A 76 1.83 -0.79 -6.22
C ALA A 76 3.23 -1.11 -5.68
N VAL A 77 3.26 -1.84 -4.58
CA VAL A 77 4.44 -2.46 -3.99
C VAL A 77 4.16 -3.92 -3.67
N ARG A 78 5.19 -4.75 -3.70
CA ARG A 78 5.19 -6.08 -3.10
C ARG A 78 5.99 -6.08 -1.82
N ILE A 79 5.34 -6.45 -0.72
CA ILE A 79 5.95 -6.65 0.58
C ILE A 79 6.05 -8.15 0.82
N ARG A 80 7.25 -8.65 1.12
CA ARG A 80 7.60 -10.09 1.11
C ARG A 80 7.15 -10.75 -0.21
N PRO A 81 7.85 -10.51 -1.33
CA PRO A 81 7.47 -11.08 -2.63
C PRO A 81 7.28 -12.62 -2.66
N GLY A 82 7.84 -13.36 -1.68
CA GLY A 82 7.57 -14.79 -1.51
C GLY A 82 6.20 -15.14 -0.92
N ALA A 83 5.39 -14.17 -0.50
CA ALA A 83 4.04 -14.32 0.07
C ALA A 83 2.94 -14.27 -1.01
N GLY A 84 3.20 -14.77 -2.23
CA GLY A 84 2.27 -14.73 -3.36
C GLY A 84 1.14 -15.76 -3.30
N ALA A 85 0.77 -16.25 -2.11
CA ALA A 85 -0.27 -17.26 -1.92
C ALA A 85 -0.94 -17.08 -0.55
N SER A 86 -2.16 -17.65 -0.43
CA SER A 86 -2.89 -17.62 0.85
C SER A 86 -2.16 -18.37 1.97
N GLY A 87 -2.22 -17.82 3.18
CA GLY A 87 -1.67 -18.44 4.38
C GLY A 87 -0.18 -18.14 4.60
N SER A 88 0.37 -17.16 3.90
CA SER A 88 1.74 -16.68 4.08
C SER A 88 1.89 -15.76 5.30
N LEU A 89 0.77 -15.24 5.82
CA LEU A 89 0.67 -14.45 7.03
C LEU A 89 -0.03 -15.19 8.17
N PHE A 90 0.47 -15.01 9.40
CA PHE A 90 -0.21 -15.51 10.60
C PHE A 90 -1.53 -14.76 10.86
N PRO A 91 -2.51 -15.35 11.56
CA PRO A 91 -3.81 -14.72 11.79
C PRO A 91 -3.74 -13.30 12.39
N LEU A 92 -2.82 -13.05 13.33
CA LEU A 92 -2.63 -11.72 13.91
C LEU A 92 -1.99 -10.72 12.93
N GLN A 93 -1.11 -11.19 12.06
CA GLN A 93 -0.52 -10.37 10.99
C GLN A 93 -1.60 -9.97 9.98
N VAL A 94 -2.47 -10.91 9.59
CA VAL A 94 -3.63 -10.61 8.74
C VAL A 94 -4.50 -9.54 9.40
N LEU A 95 -4.86 -9.68 10.69
CA LEU A 95 -5.64 -8.67 11.41
C LEU A 95 -4.97 -7.28 11.37
N THR A 96 -3.66 -7.24 11.53
CA THR A 96 -2.88 -5.98 11.52
C THR A 96 -2.84 -5.38 10.11
N VAL A 97 -2.65 -6.19 9.06
CA VAL A 97 -2.76 -5.73 7.67
C VAL A 97 -4.16 -5.16 7.39
N ARG A 98 -5.23 -5.82 7.84
CA ARG A 98 -6.60 -5.31 7.67
C ARG A 98 -6.82 -3.98 8.37
N ASP A 99 -6.22 -3.82 9.54
CA ASP A 99 -6.27 -2.56 10.29
C ASP A 99 -5.57 -1.41 9.53
N ILE A 100 -4.38 -1.67 8.98
CA ILE A 100 -3.64 -0.71 8.14
C ILE A 100 -4.50 -0.28 6.93
N LEU A 101 -5.10 -1.25 6.22
CA LEU A 101 -5.94 -0.96 5.05
C LEU A 101 -7.19 -0.16 5.44
N ALA A 102 -7.79 -0.46 6.59
CA ALA A 102 -8.94 0.28 7.12
C ALA A 102 -8.60 1.74 7.45
N ASP A 103 -7.40 1.99 8.00
CA ASP A 103 -6.92 3.36 8.25
C ASP A 103 -6.62 4.13 6.94
N CYS A 104 -6.37 3.40 5.84
CA CYS A 104 -6.27 3.94 4.48
C CYS A 104 -7.64 4.16 3.80
N GLY A 105 -8.76 3.85 4.46
CA GLY A 105 -10.11 4.16 3.96
C GLY A 105 -10.47 3.50 2.63
N GLY A 106 -9.83 2.37 2.28
CA GLY A 106 -10.07 1.67 1.01
C GLY A 106 -9.46 2.30 -0.23
N VAL A 107 -8.52 3.25 -0.07
CA VAL A 107 -7.66 3.74 -1.16
C VAL A 107 -6.63 2.69 -1.59
N VAL A 108 -6.20 1.85 -0.64
CA VAL A 108 -5.24 0.77 -0.86
C VAL A 108 -5.97 -0.56 -0.89
N ARG A 109 -5.78 -1.33 -1.98
CA ARG A 109 -6.20 -2.72 -2.12
C ARG A 109 -5.06 -3.67 -1.76
N TRP A 110 -5.41 -4.83 -1.22
CA TRP A 110 -4.49 -5.90 -0.90
C TRP A 110 -4.81 -7.15 -1.72
N GLY A 111 -3.81 -7.67 -2.42
CA GLY A 111 -3.93 -8.87 -3.26
C GLY A 111 -4.28 -10.14 -2.48
N GLY A 112 -4.20 -10.11 -1.15
CA GLY A 112 -4.74 -11.16 -0.27
C GLY A 112 -6.26 -11.39 -0.40
N ASP A 113 -6.98 -10.46 -1.03
CA ASP A 113 -8.41 -10.59 -1.38
C ASP A 113 -8.69 -10.93 -2.85
N ASP A 114 -7.67 -10.96 -3.69
CA ASP A 114 -7.81 -11.21 -5.13
C ASP A 114 -7.93 -12.72 -5.42
N ASP A 115 -8.37 -13.03 -6.64
CA ASP A 115 -8.30 -14.37 -7.22
C ASP A 115 -7.55 -14.29 -8.56
N PRO A 116 -6.32 -14.83 -8.67
CA PRO A 116 -5.58 -15.55 -7.63
C PRO A 116 -5.08 -14.65 -6.49
N VAL A 117 -4.93 -15.24 -5.31
CA VAL A 117 -4.44 -14.56 -4.11
C VAL A 117 -2.95 -14.21 -4.22
N ASP A 118 -2.59 -12.94 -3.99
CA ASP A 118 -1.21 -12.46 -3.81
C ASP A 118 -1.11 -11.66 -2.49
N GLU A 119 -0.81 -12.32 -1.37
CA GLU A 119 -0.68 -11.66 -0.05
C GLU A 119 0.49 -10.67 0.02
N SER A 120 1.38 -10.65 -0.99
CA SER A 120 2.48 -9.68 -1.08
C SER A 120 2.07 -8.34 -1.69
N LEU A 121 1.00 -8.30 -2.49
CA LEU A 121 0.67 -7.15 -3.34
C LEU A 121 -0.20 -6.11 -2.63
N PHE A 122 0.26 -4.85 -2.66
CA PHE A 122 -0.50 -3.68 -2.20
C PHE A 122 -0.54 -2.64 -3.30
N SER A 123 -1.74 -2.22 -3.72
CA SER A 123 -1.94 -1.31 -4.85
C SER A 123 -2.89 -0.18 -4.51
N ILE A 124 -2.72 0.96 -5.19
CA ILE A 124 -3.75 2.01 -5.20
C ILE A 124 -4.92 1.53 -6.05
N ASP A 125 -6.11 1.53 -5.46
CA ASP A 125 -7.35 0.98 -6.06
C ASP A 125 -8.28 2.05 -6.63
N ARG A 126 -7.77 3.29 -6.72
CA ARG A 126 -8.51 4.46 -7.15
C ARG A 126 -7.78 5.15 -8.29
N GLY A 127 -8.55 5.83 -9.14
CA GLY A 127 -8.00 6.61 -10.23
C GLY A 127 -7.11 7.76 -9.71
N PRO A 128 -6.17 8.26 -10.53
CA PRO A 128 -5.26 9.34 -10.13
C PRO A 128 -5.96 10.66 -9.76
N ASP A 129 -7.20 10.86 -10.23
CA ASP A 129 -8.00 12.06 -9.97
C ASP A 129 -9.04 11.88 -8.85
N ASP A 130 -9.05 10.72 -8.18
CA ASP A 130 -9.96 10.45 -7.08
C ASP A 130 -9.59 11.29 -5.85
N ALA A 131 -10.55 12.08 -5.35
CA ALA A 131 -10.34 12.98 -4.21
C ALA A 131 -9.87 12.24 -2.95
N SER A 132 -10.31 10.99 -2.75
CA SER A 132 -9.93 10.20 -1.58
C SER A 132 -8.43 9.89 -1.51
N VAL A 133 -7.75 9.78 -2.67
CA VAL A 133 -6.30 9.60 -2.75
C VAL A 133 -5.57 10.83 -2.21
N ARG A 134 -5.99 12.02 -2.67
CA ARG A 134 -5.40 13.28 -2.23
C ARG A 134 -5.65 13.53 -0.74
N GLU A 135 -6.90 13.36 -0.30
CA GLU A 135 -7.29 13.55 1.09
C GLU A 135 -6.52 12.61 2.03
N LEU A 136 -6.35 11.34 1.65
CA LEU A 136 -5.53 10.39 2.39
C LEU A 136 -4.07 10.86 2.44
N ALA A 137 -3.48 11.21 1.30
CA ALA A 137 -2.08 11.62 1.24
C ALA A 137 -1.82 12.86 2.11
N ASP A 138 -2.69 13.86 2.08
CA ASP A 138 -2.57 15.08 2.89
C ASP A 138 -2.70 14.77 4.39
N ARG A 139 -3.64 13.91 4.77
CA ARG A 139 -3.76 13.42 6.15
C ARG A 139 -2.50 12.72 6.63
N LEU A 140 -1.91 11.87 5.78
CA LEU A 140 -0.69 11.12 6.13
C LEU A 140 0.52 12.05 6.26
N ARG A 141 0.69 13.03 5.38
CA ARG A 141 1.75 14.04 5.49
C ARG A 141 1.62 14.87 6.76
N LEU A 142 0.40 15.27 7.12
CA LEU A 142 0.15 15.96 8.38
C LEU A 142 0.51 15.07 9.58
N ALA A 143 0.06 13.82 9.58
CA ALA A 143 0.37 12.85 10.63
C ALA A 143 1.88 12.57 10.77
N GLU A 144 2.66 12.61 9.69
CA GLU A 144 4.11 12.44 9.75
C GLU A 144 4.83 13.58 10.49
N VAL A 145 4.29 14.80 10.43
CA VAL A 145 4.85 15.97 11.14
C VAL A 145 4.22 16.19 12.52
N THR A 146 3.14 15.49 12.85
CA THR A 146 2.47 15.56 14.15
C THR A 146 2.98 14.45 15.09
N PRO A 147 3.63 14.78 16.22
CA PRO A 147 4.09 13.79 17.18
C PRO A 147 2.96 12.90 17.69
N GLY A 148 3.13 11.57 17.60
CA GLY A 148 2.17 10.60 18.10
C GLY A 148 1.04 10.21 17.12
N GLU A 149 1.07 10.69 15.88
CA GLU A 149 0.02 10.38 14.87
C GLU A 149 0.53 9.61 13.64
N GLY A 150 1.84 9.43 13.50
CA GLY A 150 2.46 8.75 12.36
C GLY A 150 2.41 7.22 12.38
N ALA A 151 3.09 6.59 11.41
CA ALA A 151 3.21 5.14 11.34
C ALA A 151 3.96 4.56 12.56
N GLY A 152 3.52 3.40 13.05
CA GLY A 152 4.12 2.70 14.21
C GLY A 152 3.62 3.16 15.58
N VAL A 153 2.62 4.05 15.64
CA VAL A 153 1.92 4.37 16.89
C VAL A 153 1.22 3.13 17.43
N THR A 154 1.41 2.82 18.71
CA THR A 154 0.79 1.64 19.33
C THR A 154 -0.73 1.76 19.31
N VAL A 155 -1.39 0.81 18.68
CA VAL A 155 -2.85 0.71 18.61
C VAL A 155 -3.31 -0.68 19.04
N ASP A 156 -4.48 -0.76 19.67
CA ASP A 156 -5.14 -2.04 19.91
C ASP A 156 -5.90 -2.47 18.65
N VAL A 157 -5.26 -3.30 17.82
CA VAL A 157 -5.85 -3.89 16.60
C VAL A 157 -7.03 -4.82 16.90
N LEU A 158 -7.19 -5.27 18.15
CA LEU A 158 -8.30 -6.13 18.57
C LEU A 158 -9.52 -5.33 19.05
N ALA A 159 -9.39 -4.02 19.22
CA ALA A 159 -10.49 -3.14 19.61
C ALA A 159 -11.70 -3.34 18.68
N PRO A 160 -12.94 -3.51 19.22
CA PRO A 160 -14.11 -3.84 18.42
C PRO A 160 -14.36 -2.89 17.24
N SER A 161 -14.21 -1.58 17.48
CA SER A 161 -14.40 -0.54 16.46
C SER A 161 -13.43 -0.70 15.28
N ARG A 162 -12.15 -1.01 15.55
CA ARG A 162 -11.13 -1.24 14.52
C ARG A 162 -11.44 -2.50 13.70
N ARG A 163 -11.78 -3.60 14.38
CA ARG A 163 -12.16 -4.86 13.74
C ARG A 163 -13.38 -4.71 12.85
N ASP A 164 -14.36 -3.90 13.26
CA ASP A 164 -15.58 -3.71 12.48
C ASP A 164 -15.35 -2.82 11.24
N ARG A 165 -14.47 -1.81 11.33
CA ARG A 165 -14.01 -1.06 10.14
C ARG A 165 -13.29 -1.97 9.16
N ALA A 166 -12.35 -2.78 9.64
CA ALA A 166 -11.63 -3.76 8.82
C ALA A 166 -12.58 -4.74 8.11
N LYS A 167 -13.53 -5.35 8.83
CA LYS A 167 -14.51 -6.27 8.24
C LYS A 167 -15.40 -5.61 7.18
N ARG A 168 -15.78 -4.34 7.39
CA ARG A 168 -16.57 -3.57 6.42
C ARG A 168 -15.79 -3.38 5.13
N LEU A 169 -14.53 -2.95 5.25
CA LEU A 169 -13.66 -2.73 4.09
C LEU A 169 -13.46 -4.02 3.28
N VAL A 170 -13.25 -5.17 3.94
CA VAL A 170 -13.14 -6.46 3.25
C VAL A 170 -14.36 -6.75 2.38
N LYS A 171 -15.58 -6.47 2.90
CA LYS A 171 -16.81 -6.70 2.13
C LYS A 171 -16.90 -5.77 0.92
N GLU A 172 -16.48 -4.51 1.08
CA GLU A 172 -16.46 -3.51 0.01
C GLU A 172 -15.47 -3.90 -1.09
N GLN A 173 -14.23 -4.28 -0.72
CA GLN A 173 -13.17 -4.61 -1.67
C GLN A 173 -13.41 -5.93 -2.44
N ARG A 174 -14.09 -6.90 -1.83
CA ARG A 174 -14.48 -8.16 -2.49
C ARG A 174 -15.71 -8.04 -3.40
N ALA A 175 -16.46 -6.94 -3.29
CA ALA A 175 -17.65 -6.70 -4.10
C ALA A 175 -17.35 -5.84 -5.36
N SER A 176 -16.16 -5.25 -5.43
CA SER A 176 -15.64 -4.49 -6.57
C SER A 176 -14.79 -5.38 -7.48
#